data_AF-A0A2S6FUQ7-F1
#
_entry.id   AF-A0A2S6FUQ7-F1
#
_cell.length_a   1.000
_cell.length_b   1.000
_cell.length_c   1.000
_cell.angle_alpha   90.00
_cell.angle_beta   90.00
_cell.angle_gamma   90.00
#
_symmetry.space_group_name_H-M   'P 1'
#
loop_
_entity.id
_entity.type
_entity.pdbx_description
1 polymer ?
#
loop_
_entity_poly.entity_id
_entity_poly.type
_entity_poly.pdbx_seq_one_letter_code
_entity_poly.pdbx_strand_id
1 'polypeptide(L)'
;MKKSNITYTEINGILYPNLKLENETNYNIGKYGSLHENFIKNNKRELWFSLTANGELNEYLHNIDISAHEMLDQLMESYIKQYNITEELKQTNQLEWVRLMNMANLMAEEVIFNEIVCPSQAKL
;
A
#
# COMPACT_ATOMS: atom_id res chain seq x y z
N MET A 1 -2.33 17.39 -29.21
CA MET A 1 -3.47 17.40 -28.27
C MET A 1 -4.33 16.17 -28.55
N LYS A 2 -4.46 15.25 -27.58
CA LYS A 2 -5.24 14.01 -27.74
C LYS A 2 -6.73 14.38 -27.78
N LYS A 3 -7.48 13.90 -28.78
CA LYS A 3 -8.89 14.23 -28.97
C LYS A 3 -9.74 13.20 -28.22
N SER A 4 -10.27 13.59 -27.06
CA SER A 4 -11.13 12.71 -26.25
C SER A 4 -12.52 12.62 -26.89
N ASN A 5 -12.95 11.43 -27.31
CA ASN A 5 -14.33 11.20 -27.74
C ASN A 5 -15.23 11.15 -26.50
N ILE A 6 -15.76 12.30 -26.09
CA ILE A 6 -16.65 12.42 -24.92
C ILE A 6 -18.02 11.82 -25.27
N THR A 7 -18.48 10.86 -24.47
CA THR A 7 -19.85 10.33 -24.54
C THR A 7 -20.74 11.05 -23.51
N TYR A 8 -22.06 10.99 -23.66
CA TYR A 8 -23.00 11.70 -22.78
C TYR A 8 -24.07 10.76 -22.25
N THR A 9 -24.53 11.02 -21.02
CA THR A 9 -25.68 10.36 -20.39
C THR A 9 -26.78 11.38 -20.16
N GLU A 10 -28.00 11.09 -20.61
CA GLU A 10 -29.15 11.96 -20.39
C GLU A 10 -29.81 11.67 -19.05
N ILE A 11 -30.00 12.72 -18.23
CA ILE A 11 -30.76 12.65 -16.99
C ILE A 11 -31.72 13.85 -16.97
N ASN A 12 -33.03 13.58 -16.97
CA ASN A 12 -34.10 14.58 -16.98
C ASN A 12 -34.01 15.62 -18.11
N GLY A 13 -33.70 15.19 -19.33
CA GLY A 13 -33.57 16.10 -20.48
C GLY A 13 -32.27 16.91 -20.51
N ILE A 14 -31.34 16.66 -19.57
CA ILE A 14 -30.01 17.29 -19.53
C ILE A 14 -28.96 16.23 -19.86
N LEU A 15 -28.09 16.54 -20.83
CA LEU A 15 -26.97 15.68 -21.23
C LEU A 15 -25.73 15.98 -20.38
N TYR A 16 -25.29 14.98 -19.61
CA TYR A 16 -24.08 15.04 -18.79
C TYR A 16 -22.93 14.34 -19.50
N PRO A 17 -21.75 14.96 -19.64
CA PRO A 17 -20.59 14.29 -20.23
C PRO A 17 -20.09 13.18 -19.31
N ASN A 18 -19.84 12.01 -19.88
CA ASN A 18 -19.24 10.86 -19.22
C ASN A 18 -17.73 11.09 -19.13
N LEU A 19 -17.29 11.75 -18.06
CA LEU A 19 -15.88 11.97 -17.76
C LEU A 19 -15.33 10.73 -17.07
N LYS A 20 -14.39 10.04 -17.73
CA LYS A 20 -13.60 8.95 -17.15
C LYS A 20 -12.14 9.18 -17.48
N LEU A 21 -11.27 8.90 -16.53
CA LEU A 21 -9.82 8.92 -16.77
C LEU A 21 -9.46 7.60 -17.47
N GLU A 22 -8.63 7.68 -18.52
CA GLU A 22 -8.28 6.49 -19.31
C GLU A 22 -7.51 5.45 -18.49
N ASN A 23 -6.76 5.89 -17.48
CA ASN A 23 -5.88 5.07 -16.64
C ASN A 23 -6.51 4.65 -15.31
N GLU A 24 -7.80 4.94 -15.09
CA GLU A 24 -8.44 4.67 -13.80
C GLU A 24 -8.59 3.16 -13.56
N THR A 25 -7.89 2.66 -12.54
CA THR A 25 -7.99 1.27 -12.07
C THR A 25 -8.84 1.18 -10.80
N ASN A 26 -9.38 -0.02 -10.53
CA ASN A 26 -10.25 -0.29 -9.38
C ASN A 26 -9.72 -1.42 -8.48
N TYR A 27 -8.42 -1.44 -8.22
CA TYR A 27 -7.82 -2.37 -7.26
C TYR A 27 -8.31 -2.08 -5.85
N ASN A 28 -8.47 -3.14 -5.06
CA ASN A 28 -8.71 -3.03 -3.63
C ASN A 28 -7.41 -2.61 -2.95
N ILE A 29 -7.42 -1.46 -2.29
CA ILE A 29 -6.25 -0.94 -1.57
C ILE A 29 -6.24 -1.52 -0.15
N GLY A 30 -5.10 -2.09 0.22
CA GLY A 30 -4.83 -2.71 1.50
C GLY A 30 -4.39 -1.71 2.58
N LYS A 31 -3.88 -2.26 3.68
CA LYS A 31 -3.40 -1.49 4.85
C LYS A 31 -2.31 -0.50 4.46
N TYR A 32 -1.27 -0.95 3.74
CA TYR A 32 -0.08 -0.15 3.49
C TYR A 32 -0.32 0.94 2.45
N GLY A 33 -1.07 0.64 1.39
CA GLY A 33 -1.53 1.63 0.41
C GLY A 33 -2.38 2.71 1.07
N SER A 34 -3.31 2.35 1.94
CA SER A 34 -4.14 3.32 2.67
C SER A 34 -3.32 4.23 3.60
N LEU A 35 -2.35 3.66 4.31
CA LEU A 35 -1.45 4.45 5.16
C LEU A 35 -0.55 5.38 4.32
N HIS A 36 -0.04 4.89 3.20
CA HIS A 36 0.81 5.66 2.29
C HIS A 36 0.02 6.78 1.62
N GLU A 37 -1.23 6.55 1.24
CA GLU A 37 -2.11 7.58 0.71
C GLU A 37 -2.28 8.74 1.71
N ASN A 38 -2.56 8.41 2.97
CA ASN A 38 -2.65 9.42 4.04
C ASN A 38 -1.32 10.17 4.22
N PHE A 39 -0.19 9.48 4.12
CA PHE A 39 1.12 10.12 4.17
C PHE A 39 1.33 11.11 3.01
N ILE A 40 1.09 10.71 1.76
CA ILE A 40 1.29 11.60 0.60
C ILE A 40 0.28 12.75 0.57
N LYS A 41 -0.96 12.55 1.01
CA LYS A 41 -1.95 13.64 1.15
C LYS A 41 -1.47 14.73 2.10
N ASN A 42 -0.87 14.34 3.22
CA ASN A 42 -0.44 15.27 4.27
C ASN A 42 0.95 15.88 4.02
N ASN A 43 1.87 15.13 3.41
CA ASN A 43 3.28 15.51 3.32
C ASN A 43 3.76 15.77 1.88
N LYS A 44 3.11 15.18 0.86
CA LYS A 44 3.51 15.24 -0.56
C LYS A 44 2.31 15.57 -1.46
N ARG A 45 1.62 16.67 -1.15
CA ARG A 45 0.35 17.05 -1.80
C ARG A 45 0.47 17.16 -3.32
N GLU A 46 1.59 17.63 -3.84
CA GLU A 46 1.87 17.72 -5.28
C GLU A 46 1.83 16.35 -5.96
N LEU A 47 2.50 15.34 -5.37
CA LEU A 47 2.48 13.97 -5.87
C LEU A 47 1.06 13.39 -5.84
N TRP A 48 0.36 13.54 -4.70
CA TRP A 48 -1.01 13.04 -4.57
C TRP A 48 -1.95 13.66 -5.62
N PHE A 49 -1.85 14.98 -5.83
CA PHE A 49 -2.66 15.67 -6.83
C PHE A 49 -2.33 15.21 -8.25
N SER A 50 -1.06 15.07 -8.59
CA SER A 50 -0.63 14.58 -9.91
C SER A 50 -1.17 13.18 -10.20
N LEU A 51 -1.03 12.26 -9.27
CA LEU A 51 -1.53 10.89 -9.40
C LEU A 51 -3.05 10.85 -9.56
N THR A 52 -3.77 11.68 -8.80
CA THR A 52 -5.23 11.77 -8.87
C THR A 52 -5.67 12.35 -10.21
N ALA A 53 -5.04 13.43 -10.66
CA ALA A 53 -5.39 14.10 -11.92
C ALA A 53 -5.15 13.22 -13.15
N ASN A 54 -4.15 12.34 -13.09
CA ASN A 54 -3.84 11.39 -14.16
C ASN A 54 -4.66 10.08 -14.08
N GLY A 55 -5.36 9.84 -12.97
CA GLY A 55 -6.09 8.58 -12.73
C GLY A 55 -5.18 7.41 -12.32
N GLU A 56 -3.92 7.68 -11.99
CA GLU A 56 -2.88 6.69 -11.69
C GLU A 56 -2.78 6.35 -10.19
N LEU A 57 -3.55 7.04 -9.34
CA LEU A 57 -3.48 6.90 -7.89
C LEU A 57 -3.77 5.47 -7.42
N ASN A 58 -4.79 4.82 -7.97
CA ASN A 58 -5.19 3.48 -7.53
C ASN A 58 -4.12 2.43 -7.83
N GLU A 59 -3.58 2.41 -9.06
CA GLU A 59 -2.47 1.53 -9.45
C GLU A 59 -1.21 1.80 -8.60
N TYR A 60 -0.89 3.07 -8.38
CA TYR A 60 0.25 3.45 -7.54
C TYR A 60 0.15 2.88 -6.11
N LEU A 61 -1.01 3.07 -5.46
CA LEU A 61 -1.24 2.56 -4.10
C LEU A 61 -1.27 1.03 -4.05
N HIS A 62 -1.79 0.38 -5.10
CA HIS A 62 -1.78 -1.07 -5.21
C HIS A 62 -0.35 -1.63 -5.29
N ASN A 63 0.53 -0.98 -6.05
CA ASN A 63 1.94 -1.35 -6.13
C ASN A 63 2.66 -1.18 -4.79
N ILE A 64 2.34 -0.11 -4.04
CA ILE A 64 2.83 0.07 -2.67
C ILE A 64 2.41 -1.08 -1.75
N ASP A 65 1.16 -1.53 -1.83
CA ASP A 65 0.71 -2.70 -1.08
C ASP A 65 1.48 -3.96 -1.47
N ILE A 66 1.67 -4.22 -2.77
CA ILE A 66 2.43 -5.39 -3.23
C ILE A 66 3.84 -5.37 -2.64
N SER A 67 4.57 -4.27 -2.82
CA SER A 67 5.94 -4.14 -2.30
C SER A 67 6.01 -4.29 -0.79
N ALA A 68 5.01 -3.79 -0.05
CA ALA A 68 4.96 -3.93 1.39
C ALA A 68 4.74 -5.38 1.86
N HIS A 69 3.87 -6.13 1.18
CA HIS A 69 3.66 -7.54 1.51
C HIS A 69 4.87 -8.41 1.11
N GLU A 70 5.50 -8.14 -0.03
CA GLU A 70 6.73 -8.83 -0.43
C GLU A 70 7.86 -8.61 0.60
N MET A 71 8.02 -7.37 1.08
CA MET A 71 8.99 -7.06 2.12
C MET A 71 8.62 -7.72 3.47
N LEU A 72 7.33 -7.76 3.82
CA LEU A 72 6.85 -8.43 5.03
C LEU A 72 7.24 -9.92 5.03
N ASP A 73 6.97 -10.62 3.94
CA ASP A 73 7.27 -12.04 3.81
C ASP A 73 8.78 -12.29 3.95
N GLN A 74 9.61 -11.47 3.29
CA GLN A 74 11.08 -11.55 3.39
C GLN A 74 11.60 -11.30 4.81
N LEU A 75 11.09 -10.26 5.49
CA LEU A 75 11.49 -9.93 6.86
C LEU A 75 11.04 -11.01 7.84
N MET A 76 9.82 -11.52 7.68
CA MET A 76 9.30 -12.58 8.54
C MET A 76 10.11 -13.88 8.40
N GLU A 77 10.44 -14.30 7.17
CA GLU A 77 11.33 -15.44 6.97
C GLU A 77 12.69 -15.25 7.65
N SER A 78 13.25 -14.04 7.55
CA SER A 78 14.53 -13.69 8.17
C SER A 78 14.44 -13.79 9.70
N TYR A 79 13.43 -13.19 10.31
CA TYR A 79 13.26 -13.17 11.76
C TYR A 79 12.91 -14.56 12.32
N ILE A 80 12.09 -15.35 11.63
CA ILE A 80 11.79 -16.72 12.04
C ILE A 80 13.08 -17.55 12.13
N LYS A 81 13.97 -17.42 11.13
CA LYS A 81 15.29 -18.08 11.13
C LYS A 81 16.20 -17.52 12.23
N GLN A 82 16.26 -16.20 12.39
CA GLN A 82 17.14 -15.53 13.34
C GLN A 82 16.80 -15.86 14.80
N TYR A 83 15.51 -15.88 15.15
CA TYR A 83 15.02 -16.12 16.52
C TYR A 83 14.64 -17.58 16.76
N ASN A 84 14.94 -18.47 15.82
CA ASN A 84 14.66 -19.91 15.89
C ASN A 84 13.20 -20.21 16.27
N ILE A 85 12.26 -19.53 15.61
CA ILE A 85 10.82 -19.70 15.85
C ILE A 85 10.36 -20.97 15.15
N THR A 86 10.35 -22.10 15.85
CA THR A 86 10.04 -23.41 15.27
C THR A 86 8.67 -23.94 15.68
N GLU A 87 8.14 -24.91 14.93
CA GLU A 87 6.94 -25.65 15.33
C GLU A 87 7.17 -26.48 16.60
N GLU A 88 8.41 -26.90 16.88
CA GLU A 88 8.78 -27.55 18.15
C GLU A 88 8.61 -26.57 19.34
N LEU A 89 9.04 -25.32 19.18
CA LEU A 89 8.83 -24.28 20.19
C LEU A 89 7.33 -24.05 20.42
N LYS A 90 6.52 -24.07 19.36
CA LYS A 90 5.07 -23.91 19.44
C LYS A 90 4.39 -25.03 20.24
N GLN A 91 4.87 -26.27 20.10
CA GLN A 91 4.35 -27.42 20.83
C GLN A 91 4.80 -27.45 22.30
N THR A 92 6.04 -27.06 22.57
CA THR A 92 6.64 -27.12 23.91
C THR A 92 6.33 -25.89 24.76
N ASN A 93 6.27 -24.71 24.15
CA ASN A 93 5.97 -23.44 24.81
C ASN A 93 5.25 -22.48 23.84
N GLN A 94 3.94 -22.70 23.70
CA GLN A 94 3.08 -21.93 22.80
C GLN A 94 3.07 -20.42 23.11
N LEU A 95 3.13 -20.02 24.40
CA LEU A 95 3.10 -18.60 24.78
C LEU A 95 4.38 -17.89 24.31
N GLU A 96 5.54 -18.54 24.45
CA GLU A 96 6.80 -17.98 23.97
C GLU A 96 6.83 -17.90 22.44
N TRP A 97 6.31 -18.92 21.75
CA TRP A 97 6.16 -18.88 20.30
C TRP A 97 5.31 -17.70 19.84
N VAL A 98 4.15 -17.46 20.46
CA VAL A 98 3.30 -16.30 20.15
C VAL A 98 4.03 -14.98 20.42
N ARG A 99 4.77 -14.90 21.54
CA ARG A 99 5.55 -13.71 21.90
C ARG A 99 6.59 -13.38 20.82
N LEU A 100 7.35 -14.37 20.37
CA LEU A 100 8.38 -14.18 19.35
C LEU A 100 7.78 -13.87 17.97
N MET A 101 6.69 -14.54 17.60
CA MET A 101 6.00 -14.26 16.34
C MET A 101 5.44 -12.83 16.29
N ASN A 102 4.86 -12.36 17.40
CA ASN A 102 4.39 -10.98 17.51
C ASN A 102 5.54 -9.98 17.45
N MET A 103 6.65 -10.27 18.13
CA MET A 103 7.86 -9.45 18.07
C MET A 103 8.39 -9.33 16.63
N ALA A 104 8.50 -10.46 15.92
CA ALA A 104 8.93 -10.49 14.52
C ALA A 104 8.00 -9.66 13.61
N ASN A 105 6.68 -9.83 13.76
CA ASN A 105 5.69 -9.04 13.02
C ASN A 105 5.84 -7.54 13.30
N LEU A 106 5.97 -7.14 14.57
CA LEU A 106 6.13 -5.71 14.93
C LEU A 106 7.40 -5.10 14.35
N MET A 107 8.52 -5.80 14.41
CA MET A 107 9.77 -5.35 13.79
C MET A 107 9.63 -5.22 12.27
N ALA A 108 8.97 -6.19 11.62
CA ALA A 108 8.74 -6.13 10.18
C ALA A 108 7.84 -4.96 9.80
N GLU A 109 6.74 -4.75 10.53
CA GLU A 109 5.85 -3.61 10.31
C GLU A 109 6.56 -2.26 10.50
N GLU A 110 7.47 -2.15 11.48
CA GLU A 110 8.26 -0.95 11.70
C GLU A 110 9.19 -0.64 10.53
N VAL A 111 9.89 -1.67 10.00
CA VAL A 111 10.76 -1.51 8.82
C VAL A 111 9.93 -1.08 7.60
N ILE A 112 8.83 -1.78 7.31
CA ILE A 112 7.94 -1.46 6.17
C ILE A 112 7.38 -0.04 6.30
N PHE A 113 7.00 0.36 7.51
CA PHE A 113 6.48 1.70 7.75
C PHE A 113 7.53 2.77 7.40
N ASN A 114 8.79 2.55 7.78
CA ASN A 114 9.86 3.49 7.54
C ASN A 114 10.42 3.46 6.10
N GLU A 115 10.38 2.32 5.42
CA GLU A 115 10.96 2.19 4.07
C GLU A 115 9.96 2.41 2.95
N ILE A 116 8.69 2.02 3.14
CA ILE A 116 7.67 2.03 2.07
C ILE A 116 6.55 3.03 2.37
N VAL A 117 5.97 2.99 3.58
CA VAL A 117 4.77 3.80 3.89
C VAL A 117 5.13 5.28 4.09
N CYS A 118 6.11 5.58 4.92
CA CYS A 118 6.56 6.93 5.22
C CYS A 118 8.08 7.02 5.03
N PRO A 119 8.61 6.86 3.80
CA PRO A 119 10.04 6.95 3.56
C PRO A 119 10.55 8.33 3.99
N SER A 120 11.27 8.34 5.10
CA SER A 120 11.93 9.54 5.63
C SER A 120 12.86 10.07 4.56
N GLN A 121 12.77 11.37 4.24
CA GLN A 121 13.61 12.01 3.23
C GLN A 121 15.10 12.12 3.61
N ALA A 122 15.54 11.40 4.65
CA ALA A 122 16.92 11.38 5.12
C ALA A 122 17.70 10.18 4.55
N LYS A 123 17.91 10.17 3.23
CA LYS A 123 19.13 9.62 2.63
C LYS A 123 19.71 10.72 1.73
N LEU A 124 20.45 11.63 2.37
CA LEU A 124 21.40 12.54 1.72
C LEU A 124 22.65 11.76 1.32
#